data_AF-A0A2E6DC44-F1
#
_entry.id   AF-A0A2E6DC44-F1
#
_cell.length_a   1.000
_cell.length_b   1.000
_cell.length_c   1.000
_cell.angle_alpha   90.00
_cell.angle_beta   90.00
_cell.angle_gamma   90.00
#
_symmetry.space_group_name_H-M   'P 1'
#
loop_
_entity.id
_entity.type
_entity.pdbx_description
1 polymer ?
#
loop_
_entity_poly.entity_id
_entity_poly.type
_entity_poly.pdbx_seq_one_letter_code
_entity_poly.pdbx_strand_id
1 'polypeptide(L)'
;ELELVPVGITFGCVLLFLGLTWAMKMMLKNRELFPRHYFVTLGTQGIAMNFSCLHFPRKNPKSTLAWKEVESVERIIIPFIPALLTGKLNVPALRINGANKNSVIIPFAPRPDIEKDIEQTEKVIRERRT
;
A
#
# COMPACT_ATOMS: atom_id res chain seq x y z
N GLU A 1 2.59 3.84 51.29
CA GLU A 1 1.50 3.48 50.34
C GLU A 1 1.64 4.13 48.95
N LEU A 2 2.74 4.83 48.63
CA LEU A 2 2.82 5.65 47.40
C LEU A 2 3.40 4.95 46.14
N GLU A 3 3.90 3.72 46.24
CA GLU A 3 4.60 3.05 45.11
C GLU A 3 3.73 2.11 44.27
N LEU A 4 2.57 1.65 44.77
CA LEU A 4 1.73 0.67 44.05
C LEU A 4 0.88 1.29 42.92
N VAL A 5 0.49 2.55 43.06
CA VAL A 5 -0.34 3.27 42.08
C VAL A 5 0.36 3.46 40.72
N PRO A 6 1.62 3.93 40.64
CA PRO A 6 2.30 4.09 39.35
C PRO A 6 2.54 2.76 38.64
N VAL A 7 2.79 1.67 39.38
CA VAL A 7 3.00 0.33 38.81
C VAL A 7 1.71 -0.20 38.19
N GLY A 8 0.57 -0.06 38.89
CA GLY A 8 -0.74 -0.48 38.39
C GLY A 8 -1.17 0.27 37.11
N ILE A 9 -0.95 1.59 37.08
CA ILE A 9 -1.24 2.42 35.89
C ILE A 9 -0.33 2.04 34.73
N THR A 10 0.97 1.87 34.99
CA THR A 10 1.95 1.49 33.96
C THR A 10 1.63 0.11 33.38
N PHE A 11 1.29 -0.86 34.23
CA PHE A 11 0.88 -2.20 33.80
C PHE A 11 -0.41 -2.19 32.98
N GLY A 12 -1.42 -1.41 33.41
CA GLY A 12 -2.66 -1.21 32.67
C GLY A 12 -2.43 -0.61 31.28
N CYS A 13 -1.58 0.41 31.18
CA CYS A 13 -1.19 1.01 29.90
C CYS A 13 -0.50 -0.01 28.98
N VAL A 14 0.44 -0.80 29.49
CA VAL A 14 1.13 -1.84 28.71
C VAL A 14 0.13 -2.88 28.18
N LEU A 15 -0.80 -3.34 29.01
CA LEU A 15 -1.85 -4.28 28.58
C LEU A 15 -2.76 -3.70 27.50
N LEU A 16 -3.17 -2.43 27.62
CA LEU A 16 -3.97 -1.75 26.60
C LEU A 16 -3.21 -1.60 25.28
N PHE A 17 -1.93 -1.26 25.32
CA PHE A 17 -1.08 -1.20 24.12
C PHE A 17 -0.91 -2.57 23.46
N LEU A 18 -0.73 -3.62 24.24
CA LEU A 18 -0.66 -5.00 23.74
C LEU A 18 -1.99 -5.42 23.10
N GLY A 19 -3.11 -5.16 23.77
CA GLY A 19 -4.46 -5.43 23.26
C GLY A 19 -4.75 -4.69 21.96
N LEU A 20 -4.41 -3.40 21.88
CA LEU A 20 -4.55 -2.58 20.67
C LEU A 20 -3.67 -3.13 19.54
N THR A 21 -2.42 -3.45 19.81
CA THR A 21 -1.49 -4.02 18.82
C THR A 21 -2.01 -5.36 18.29
N TRP A 22 -2.55 -6.20 19.16
CA TRP A 22 -3.14 -7.48 18.79
C TRP A 22 -4.42 -7.31 17.96
N ALA A 23 -5.33 -6.43 18.38
CA ALA A 23 -6.56 -6.11 17.65
C ALA A 23 -6.25 -5.59 16.25
N MET A 24 -5.29 -4.66 16.12
CA MET A 24 -4.81 -4.20 14.81
C MET A 24 -4.27 -5.38 14.00
N LYS A 25 -3.34 -6.19 14.52
CA LYS A 25 -2.82 -7.37 13.80
C LYS A 25 -3.92 -8.32 13.32
N MET A 26 -4.95 -8.56 14.13
CA MET A 26 -6.08 -9.42 13.78
C MET A 26 -6.96 -8.79 12.70
N MET A 27 -7.25 -7.49 12.77
CA MET A 27 -7.96 -6.76 11.71
C MET A 27 -7.21 -6.83 10.38
N LEU A 28 -5.88 -6.69 10.42
CA LEU A 28 -5.02 -6.76 9.25
C LEU A 28 -4.86 -8.17 8.67
N LYS A 29 -5.00 -9.21 9.51
CA LYS A 29 -4.95 -10.62 9.08
C LYS A 29 -6.27 -11.08 8.47
N ASN A 30 -7.40 -10.65 9.03
CA ASN A 30 -8.73 -11.09 8.60
C ASN A 30 -9.33 -10.26 7.47
N ARG A 31 -8.96 -8.99 7.34
CA ARG A 31 -9.27 -8.21 6.16
C ARG A 31 -8.07 -8.29 5.24
N GLU A 32 -8.30 -8.43 3.94
CA GLU A 32 -7.28 -7.98 2.99
C GLU A 32 -6.96 -6.55 3.40
N LEU A 33 -5.77 -6.36 3.97
CA LEU A 33 -5.28 -5.09 4.48
C LEU A 33 -5.65 -3.95 3.53
N PHE A 34 -5.55 -4.23 2.24
CA PHE A 34 -5.92 -3.35 1.15
C PHE A 34 -6.28 -4.15 -0.11
N PRO A 35 -7.56 -4.29 -0.45
CA PRO A 35 -7.94 -4.93 -1.70
C PRO A 35 -7.48 -4.07 -2.90
N ARG A 36 -7.01 -4.69 -4.01
CA ARG A 36 -6.48 -3.99 -5.21
C ARG A 36 -7.40 -2.87 -5.72
N HIS A 37 -8.70 -3.03 -5.51
CA HIS A 37 -9.76 -2.12 -5.95
C HIS A 37 -9.79 -0.77 -5.22
N TYR A 38 -9.07 -0.61 -4.10
CA TYR A 38 -9.13 0.66 -3.34
C TYR A 38 -8.10 1.70 -3.75
N PHE A 39 -7.10 1.36 -4.58
CA PHE A 39 -6.00 2.28 -4.89
C PHE A 39 -5.75 2.51 -6.37
N VAL A 40 -5.92 1.48 -7.21
CA VAL A 40 -5.72 1.60 -8.65
C VAL A 40 -6.76 0.78 -9.40
N THR A 41 -7.40 1.41 -10.39
CA THR A 41 -8.33 0.78 -11.31
C THR A 41 -7.71 0.69 -12.70
N LEU A 42 -7.63 -0.52 -13.26
CA LEU A 42 -7.22 -0.78 -14.63
C LEU A 42 -8.45 -0.76 -15.55
N GLY A 43 -8.83 0.42 -16.01
CA GLY A 43 -9.97 0.63 -16.91
C GLY A 43 -9.66 0.25 -18.36
N THR A 44 -10.69 0.31 -19.21
CA THR A 44 -10.57 0.07 -20.66
C THR A 44 -9.75 1.15 -21.36
N GLN A 45 -9.82 2.40 -20.90
CA GLN A 45 -9.13 3.54 -21.53
C GLN A 45 -7.81 3.92 -20.85
N GLY A 46 -7.57 3.43 -19.63
CA GLY A 46 -6.35 3.75 -18.91
C GLY A 46 -6.32 3.24 -17.48
N ILE A 47 -5.39 3.80 -16.71
CA ILE A 47 -5.16 3.52 -15.31
C ILE A 47 -5.62 4.73 -14.50
N ALA A 48 -6.43 4.50 -13.47
CA ALA A 48 -6.81 5.53 -12.51
C ALA A 48 -6.31 5.14 -11.12
N MET A 49 -5.70 6.09 -10.41
CA MET A 49 -5.15 5.91 -9.08
C MET A 49 -5.81 6.88 -8.11
N ASN A 50 -6.27 6.36 -6.98
CA ASN A 50 -6.82 7.16 -5.89
C ASN A 50 -6.47 6.51 -4.54
N PHE A 51 -5.59 7.13 -3.76
CA PHE A 51 -5.27 6.71 -2.40
C PHE A 51 -5.08 7.89 -1.47
N SER A 52 -5.08 7.67 -0.15
CA SER A 52 -4.76 8.71 0.83
C SER A 52 -3.25 8.92 0.97
N CYS A 53 -2.81 10.17 1.08
CA CYS A 53 -1.42 10.53 1.44
C CYS A 53 -0.98 9.93 2.79
N LEU A 54 -1.93 9.61 3.67
CA LEU A 54 -1.65 8.93 4.95
C LEU A 54 -1.14 7.50 4.74
N HIS A 55 -1.49 6.87 3.61
CA HIS A 55 -1.01 5.54 3.28
C HIS A 55 0.36 5.59 2.61
N PHE A 56 0.54 6.52 1.66
CA PHE A 56 1.74 6.67 0.85
C PHE A 56 2.29 8.11 0.95
N PRO A 57 3.18 8.39 1.90
CA PRO A 57 3.68 9.74 2.14
C PRO A 57 4.43 10.26 0.91
N ARG A 58 4.25 11.56 0.62
CA ARG A 58 4.89 12.27 -0.51
C ARG A 58 4.56 11.71 -1.90
N LYS A 59 3.48 10.95 -2.03
CA LYS A 59 2.96 10.50 -3.34
C LYS A 59 1.70 11.28 -3.69
N ASN A 60 1.48 11.51 -4.98
CA ASN A 60 0.25 12.15 -5.45
C ASN A 60 -0.92 11.18 -5.19
N PRO A 61 -1.90 11.57 -4.37
CA PRO A 61 -3.03 10.70 -4.02
C PRO A 61 -3.93 10.39 -5.21
N LYS A 62 -3.94 11.23 -6.26
CA LYS A 62 -4.87 11.11 -7.38
C LYS A 62 -4.14 11.32 -8.70
N SER A 63 -4.19 10.33 -9.57
CA SER A 63 -3.58 10.40 -10.91
C SER A 63 -4.34 9.51 -11.88
N THR A 64 -4.37 9.91 -13.14
CA THR A 64 -4.94 9.12 -14.24
C THR A 64 -3.97 9.11 -15.39
N LEU A 65 -3.87 7.98 -16.08
CA LEU A 65 -2.99 7.81 -17.22
C LEU A 65 -3.69 6.99 -18.30
N ALA A 66 -3.87 7.55 -19.49
CA ALA A 66 -4.44 6.81 -20.62
C ALA A 66 -3.45 5.76 -21.13
N TRP A 67 -3.93 4.64 -21.65
CA TRP A 67 -3.04 3.57 -22.15
C TRP A 67 -2.07 4.04 -23.23
N LYS A 68 -2.57 4.87 -24.16
CA LYS A 68 -1.78 5.50 -25.24
C LYS A 68 -0.67 6.43 -24.75
N GLU A 69 -0.75 6.90 -23.51
CA GLU A 69 0.22 7.83 -22.91
C GLU A 69 1.29 7.11 -22.10
N VAL A 70 1.18 5.79 -21.91
CA VAL A 70 2.15 4.99 -21.15
C VAL A 70 3.45 4.89 -21.93
N GLU A 71 4.55 5.30 -21.31
CA GLU A 71 5.90 5.26 -21.90
C GLU A 71 6.76 4.13 -21.32
N SER A 72 6.74 3.98 -20.00
CA SER A 72 7.53 2.97 -19.30
C SER A 72 6.82 2.46 -18.06
N VAL A 73 7.23 1.27 -17.65
CA VAL A 73 6.82 0.63 -16.40
C VAL A 73 8.09 0.26 -15.65
N GLU A 74 8.20 0.72 -14.41
CA GLU A 74 9.37 0.53 -13.56
C GLU A 74 8.96 -0.14 -12.25
N ARG A 75 9.71 -1.16 -11.85
CA ARG A 75 9.59 -1.75 -10.52
C ARG A 75 10.32 -0.88 -9.51
N ILE A 76 9.62 -0.47 -8.47
CA ILE A 76 10.14 0.40 -7.42
C ILE A 76 9.75 -0.13 -6.04
N ILE A 77 10.37 0.43 -5.01
CA ILE A 77 9.98 0.23 -3.61
C ILE A 77 9.52 1.57 -3.06
N ILE A 78 8.37 1.59 -2.38
CA ILE A 78 7.81 2.82 -1.80
C ILE A 78 7.53 2.66 -0.31
N PRO A 79 7.67 3.75 0.47
CA PRO A 79 7.28 3.76 1.86
C PRO A 79 5.77 3.62 1.98
N PHE A 80 5.34 2.82 2.95
CA PHE A 80 3.94 2.53 3.18
C PHE A 80 3.65 2.46 4.67
N ILE A 81 3.00 3.50 5.19
CA ILE A 81 2.79 3.69 6.63
C ILE A 81 2.02 2.51 7.25
N PRO A 82 0.94 1.98 6.65
CA PRO A 82 0.22 0.87 7.26
C PRO A 82 1.04 -0.41 7.43
N ALA A 83 2.08 -0.65 6.63
CA ALA A 83 2.91 -1.83 6.80
C ALA A 83 3.80 -1.78 8.06
N LEU A 84 3.94 -0.63 8.72
CA LEU A 84 4.52 -0.52 10.06
C LEU A 84 3.90 -1.53 11.04
N LEU A 85 2.59 -1.77 10.90
CA LEU A 85 1.83 -2.70 11.75
C LEU A 85 2.22 -4.18 11.53
N THR A 86 2.91 -4.46 10.42
CA THR A 86 3.42 -5.78 10.04
C THR A 86 4.95 -5.87 10.14
N GLY A 87 5.63 -4.83 10.63
CA GLY A 87 7.08 -4.76 10.73
C GLY A 87 7.81 -4.47 9.41
N LYS A 88 7.08 -4.10 8.35
CA LYS A 88 7.65 -3.75 7.03
C LYS A 88 7.39 -2.28 6.74
N LEU A 89 8.42 -1.47 6.49
CA LEU A 89 8.24 -0.03 6.21
C LEU A 89 7.93 0.27 4.74
N ASN A 90 8.22 -0.70 3.87
CA ASN A 90 8.18 -0.51 2.43
C ASN A 90 7.47 -1.67 1.74
N VAL A 91 6.87 -1.37 0.60
CA VAL A 91 6.23 -2.35 -0.28
C VAL A 91 6.76 -2.20 -1.71
N PRO A 92 6.88 -3.29 -2.47
CA PRO A 92 7.15 -3.17 -3.89
C PRO A 92 5.93 -2.55 -4.60
N ALA A 93 6.22 -1.82 -5.66
CA ALA A 93 5.23 -1.13 -6.45
C ALA A 93 5.67 -1.06 -7.92
N LEU A 94 4.70 -0.93 -8.81
CA LEU A 94 4.95 -0.56 -10.21
C LEU A 94 4.70 0.93 -10.38
N ARG A 95 5.68 1.65 -10.91
CA ARG A 95 5.50 3.02 -11.40
C ARG A 95 5.28 2.96 -12.90
N ILE A 96 4.12 3.42 -13.34
CA ILE A 96 3.83 3.64 -14.75
C ILE A 96 4.07 5.12 -15.04
N ASN A 97 5.04 5.40 -15.89
CA ASN A 97 5.35 6.75 -16.35
C ASN A 97 4.68 7.01 -17.69
N GLY A 98 4.12 8.21 -17.86
CA GLY A 98 3.59 8.67 -19.13
C GLY A 98 4.24 9.94 -19.65
N ALA A 99 3.98 10.22 -20.92
CA ALA A 99 4.66 11.27 -21.71
C ALA A 99 4.64 12.67 -21.09
N ASN A 100 3.58 13.02 -20.36
CA ASN A 100 3.39 14.36 -19.79
C ASN A 100 3.90 14.50 -18.35
N LYS A 101 4.94 13.74 -17.96
CA LYS A 101 5.45 13.67 -16.56
C LYS A 101 4.40 13.18 -15.55
N ASN A 102 3.26 12.68 -16.03
CA ASN A 102 2.26 12.04 -15.21
C ASN A 102 2.73 10.62 -14.89
N SER A 103 2.53 10.19 -13.65
CA SER A 103 2.80 8.82 -13.24
C SER A 103 1.69 8.27 -12.37
N VAL A 104 1.52 6.95 -12.46
CA VAL A 104 0.63 6.17 -11.61
C VAL A 104 1.47 5.13 -10.88
N ILE A 105 1.14 4.86 -9.63
CA ILE A 105 1.83 3.91 -8.78
C ILE A 105 0.86 2.81 -8.36
N ILE A 106 1.21 1.56 -8.63
CA ILE A 106 0.46 0.38 -8.20
C ILE A 106 1.24 -0.29 -7.07
N PRO A 107 0.84 -0.12 -5.80
CA PRO A 107 1.46 -0.81 -4.67
C PRO A 107 1.02 -2.27 -4.59
N PHE A 108 1.92 -3.16 -4.18
CA PHE A 108 1.61 -4.58 -3.96
C PHE A 108 1.74 -4.94 -2.48
N ALA A 109 0.75 -5.67 -1.95
CA ALA A 109 0.80 -6.15 -0.58
C ALA A 109 1.91 -7.21 -0.43
N PRO A 110 2.71 -7.19 0.65
CA PRO A 110 3.85 -8.10 0.84
C PRO A 110 3.39 -9.54 1.14
N ARG A 111 3.01 -10.29 0.10
CA ARG A 111 2.57 -11.69 0.15
C ARG A 111 3.62 -12.64 -0.47
N PRO A 112 3.61 -13.95 -0.17
CA PRO A 112 4.60 -14.90 -0.71
C PRO A 112 4.60 -15.01 -2.24
N ASP A 113 3.46 -14.77 -2.88
CA ASP A 113 3.20 -14.89 -4.32
C ASP A 113 3.28 -13.56 -5.08
N ILE A 114 3.80 -12.51 -4.43
CA ILE A 114 3.81 -11.14 -4.93
C ILE A 114 4.50 -10.97 -6.29
N GLU A 115 5.52 -11.77 -6.59
CA GLU A 115 6.25 -11.69 -7.86
C GLU A 115 5.34 -12.06 -9.05
N LYS A 116 4.51 -13.10 -8.88
CA LYS A 116 3.53 -13.52 -9.89
C LYS A 116 2.47 -12.44 -10.12
N ASP A 117 2.05 -11.77 -9.05
CA ASP A 117 1.10 -10.66 -9.13
C ASP A 117 1.67 -9.46 -9.90
N ILE A 118 2.95 -9.14 -9.65
CA ILE A 118 3.67 -8.07 -10.36
C ILE A 118 3.79 -8.42 -11.84
N GLU A 119 4.28 -9.61 -12.17
CA GLU A 119 4.44 -10.09 -13.56
C GLU A 119 3.10 -10.10 -14.32
N GLN A 120 2.03 -10.60 -13.68
CA GLN A 120 0.70 -10.60 -14.29
C GLN A 120 0.20 -9.17 -14.56
N THR A 121 0.44 -8.25 -13.63
CA THR A 121 0.04 -6.85 -13.78
C THR A 121 0.84 -6.16 -14.89
N GLU A 122 2.15 -6.39 -14.97
CA GLU A 122 3.02 -5.89 -16.05
C GLU A 122 2.57 -6.39 -17.41
N LYS A 123 2.20 -7.68 -17.50
CA LYS A 123 1.67 -8.28 -18.74
C LYS A 123 0.39 -7.57 -19.20
N VAL A 124 -0.57 -7.37 -18.30
CA VAL A 124 -1.82 -6.65 -18.62
C VAL A 124 -1.55 -5.22 -19.07
N ILE A 125 -0.65 -4.50 -18.42
CA ILE A 125 -0.27 -3.13 -18.82
C ILE A 125 0.37 -3.12 -20.20
N ARG A 126 1.25 -4.08 -20.49
CA ARG A 126 1.93 -4.19 -21.78
C ARG A 126 0.96 -4.48 -22.92
N GLU A 127 0.00 -5.39 -22.70
CA GLU A 127 -1.04 -5.75 -23.68
C GLU A 127 -2.01 -4.60 -23.97
N ARG A 128 -2.27 -3.72 -23.00
CA ARG A 128 -3.21 -2.60 -23.16
C ARG A 128 -2.57 -1.33 -23.72
N ARG A 129 -1.24 -1.22 -23.68
CA ARG A 129 -0.48 -0.07 -24.21
C ARG A 129 -0.41 -0.09 -25.75
N THR A 130 -0.35 -1.27 -26.35
CA THR A 130 -0.37 -1.49 -27.82
C THR A 130 -1.67 -1.01 -28.43
#